data_AF-A0A960TG56-F1
#
_entry.id   AF-A0A960TG56-F1
#
_cell.length_a   1.000
_cell.length_b   1.000
_cell.length_c   1.000
_cell.angle_alpha   90.00
_cell.angle_beta   90.00
_cell.angle_gamma   90.00
#
_symmetry.space_group_name_H-M   'P 1'
#
loop_
_entity.id
_entity.type
_entity.pdbx_description
1 polymer ?
#
loop_
_entity_poly.entity_id
_entity_poly.type
_entity_poly.pdbx_seq_one_letter_code
_entity_poly.pdbx_strand_id
1 'polypeptide(L)'
;MKFFSIQFKPTGRLCFFLLLFLVPTFYLSSDEIEEQTSIRNSRDLEVQKSNWGKPLPPDSPNPRAAAFLGIIPGLGQAYLGNPGTAGFQMGLFLGINRTRSYMVHQPDYIKLKDRNVDFDLFDAYLGTSLQRNNSVYTDLPLISETQYDRTLRLFSNKAIAELNPYIKYGPYERTNKSSFVADNLSNPELSVILYSVYSSYRDAGGLGEYKKSETIEDLALAPFQFSVLKSYFVYVPIVAMAAIAGVSSRSYSGDNPILVPESLRRDGSLQAGAFLTGISPAIGEEAFFRGYVNYNMTMRLGALPGLGTSSLLFMLAHEGNTDAADGRLSRLAMGLYLGYVHMKFGYDIRPTVAIHFWYNFLIGLSELVRYKSDPNFDKSQREVFYMPFSYTHKF
;
A
#
# COMPACT_ATOMS: atom_id res chain seq x y z
N MET A 1 11.24 4.09 7.06
CA MET A 1 10.76 3.58 5.76
C MET A 1 9.64 4.52 5.35
N LYS A 2 9.82 5.31 4.27
CA LYS A 2 8.82 6.29 3.80
C LYS A 2 8.09 5.66 2.61
N PHE A 3 6.79 5.42 2.72
CA PHE A 3 5.95 5.03 1.59
C PHE A 3 5.31 6.29 0.97
N PHE A 4 4.71 6.16 -0.20
CA PHE A 4 4.05 7.21 -0.97
C PHE A 4 3.32 8.24 -0.09
N SER A 5 3.57 9.54 -0.34
CA SER A 5 2.73 10.63 0.17
C SER A 5 1.78 11.06 -0.93
N ILE A 6 0.49 11.00 -0.68
CA ILE A 6 -0.52 11.62 -1.54
C ILE A 6 -1.18 12.64 -0.64
N GLN A 7 -0.81 13.91 -0.83
CA GLN A 7 -1.31 15.02 -0.03
C GLN A 7 -2.83 15.14 -0.22
N PHE A 8 -3.60 14.73 0.78
CA PHE A 8 -5.02 15.03 0.89
C PHE A 8 -5.22 16.18 1.86
N LYS A 9 -5.53 17.38 1.36
CA LYS A 9 -6.14 18.42 2.21
C LYS A 9 -7.63 18.10 2.41
N PRO A 10 -8.14 18.06 3.65
CA PRO A 10 -9.55 17.82 3.88
C PRO A 10 -10.36 19.08 3.56
N THR A 11 -11.19 19.01 2.51
CA THR A 11 -12.47 19.74 2.54
C THR A 11 -13.33 19.11 3.64
N GLY A 12 -14.05 19.91 4.43
CA GLY A 12 -14.75 19.53 5.68
C GLY A 12 -15.84 18.44 5.62
N ARG A 13 -15.79 17.50 4.68
CA ARG A 13 -16.70 16.37 4.52
C ARG A 13 -16.29 15.12 5.31
N LEU A 14 -15.07 15.09 5.90
CA LEU A 14 -14.53 13.91 6.59
C LEU A 14 -15.36 13.46 7.82
N CYS A 15 -16.11 14.36 8.47
CA CYS A 15 -16.95 14.01 9.63
C CYS A 15 -18.14 13.09 9.29
N PHE A 16 -18.61 13.06 8.04
CA PHE A 16 -19.73 12.19 7.64
C PHE A 16 -19.30 10.71 7.51
N PHE A 17 -18.00 10.45 7.38
CA PHE A 17 -17.46 9.11 7.12
C PHE A 17 -17.42 8.21 8.35
N LEU A 18 -17.30 8.77 9.56
CA LEU A 18 -17.41 7.98 10.80
C LEU A 18 -18.81 7.40 11.00
N LEU A 19 -19.87 8.09 10.55
CA LEU A 19 -21.24 7.62 10.73
C LEU A 19 -21.54 6.37 9.90
N LEU A 20 -21.05 6.24 8.67
CA LEU A 20 -21.35 5.06 7.83
C LEU A 20 -20.72 3.76 8.34
N PHE A 21 -19.58 3.81 9.03
CA PHE A 21 -18.92 2.64 9.61
C PHE A 21 -19.31 2.34 11.05
N LEU A 22 -19.98 3.29 11.73
CA LEU A 22 -20.49 3.11 13.10
C LEU A 22 -21.98 2.74 13.13
N VAL A 23 -22.76 3.10 12.11
CA VAL A 23 -24.23 2.94 12.12
C VAL A 23 -24.71 1.47 12.05
N PRO A 24 -24.04 0.50 11.40
CA PRO A 24 -24.43 -0.91 11.55
C PRO A 24 -23.97 -1.52 12.89
N THR A 25 -22.97 -0.93 13.53
CA THR A 25 -22.26 -1.51 14.69
C THR A 25 -22.92 -1.15 16.03
N PHE A 26 -23.76 -0.12 16.07
CA PHE A 26 -24.46 0.32 17.28
C PHE A 26 -25.93 -0.12 17.37
N TYR A 27 -26.43 -0.91 16.42
CA TYR A 27 -27.78 -1.49 16.47
C TYR A 27 -27.83 -2.94 16.97
N LEU A 28 -26.69 -3.52 17.32
CA LEU A 28 -26.65 -4.71 18.16
C LEU A 28 -26.61 -4.22 19.60
N SER A 29 -27.61 -4.59 20.41
CA SER A 29 -27.56 -4.27 21.84
C SER A 29 -26.31 -4.90 22.45
N SER A 30 -25.80 -4.32 23.55
CA SER A 30 -24.79 -4.99 24.38
C SER A 30 -25.17 -6.44 24.63
N ASP A 31 -26.47 -6.68 24.81
CA ASP A 31 -27.06 -7.97 25.10
C ASP A 31 -27.01 -8.92 23.90
N GLU A 32 -27.15 -8.50 22.64
CA GLU A 32 -26.99 -9.39 21.47
C GLU A 32 -25.52 -9.73 21.19
N ILE A 33 -24.61 -8.78 21.41
CA ILE A 33 -23.17 -9.05 21.36
C ILE A 33 -22.81 -10.00 22.50
N GLU A 34 -23.31 -9.76 23.71
CA GLU A 34 -23.10 -10.55 24.91
C GLU A 34 -23.86 -11.88 24.88
N GLU A 35 -24.93 -12.04 24.11
CA GLU A 35 -25.72 -13.28 23.95
C GLU A 35 -25.15 -14.14 22.82
N GLN A 36 -24.78 -13.56 21.67
CA GLN A 36 -24.02 -14.30 20.64
C GLN A 36 -22.61 -14.64 21.10
N THR A 37 -22.00 -13.79 21.95
CA THR A 37 -20.78 -14.18 22.65
C THR A 37 -21.08 -15.17 23.76
N SER A 38 -22.01 -14.98 24.72
CA SER A 38 -22.24 -15.88 25.88
C SER A 38 -22.86 -17.25 25.58
N ILE A 39 -23.75 -17.38 24.59
CA ILE A 39 -24.35 -18.68 24.22
C ILE A 39 -23.29 -19.58 23.54
N ARG A 40 -22.31 -18.98 22.86
CA ARG A 40 -21.11 -19.69 22.40
C ARG A 40 -20.03 -19.76 23.49
N ASN A 41 -19.85 -18.70 24.26
CA ASN A 41 -18.75 -18.50 25.21
C ASN A 41 -18.92 -19.18 26.55
N SER A 42 -20.07 -19.57 27.08
CA SER A 42 -20.06 -20.21 28.41
C SER A 42 -19.42 -21.60 28.33
N ARG A 43 -19.85 -22.42 27.36
CA ARG A 43 -19.20 -23.71 27.06
C ARG A 43 -17.90 -23.55 26.28
N ASP A 44 -17.81 -22.67 25.29
CA ASP A 44 -16.56 -22.51 24.54
C ASP A 44 -15.51 -21.69 25.31
N LEU A 45 -15.84 -20.78 26.24
CA LEU A 45 -14.82 -20.19 27.16
C LEU A 45 -14.41 -21.17 28.25
N GLU A 46 -15.28 -22.08 28.74
CA GLU A 46 -14.81 -23.14 29.66
C GLU A 46 -13.93 -24.14 28.93
N VAL A 47 -14.30 -24.55 27.72
CA VAL A 47 -13.46 -25.41 26.87
C VAL A 47 -12.19 -24.67 26.44
N GLN A 48 -12.26 -23.41 26.03
CA GLN A 48 -11.11 -22.56 25.72
C GLN A 48 -10.23 -22.37 26.96
N LYS A 49 -10.76 -21.97 28.12
CA LYS A 49 -9.96 -21.82 29.35
C LYS A 49 -9.33 -23.15 29.77
N SER A 50 -10.00 -24.28 29.53
CA SER A 50 -9.45 -25.62 29.82
C SER A 50 -8.41 -26.11 28.81
N ASN A 51 -8.46 -25.61 27.56
CA ASN A 51 -7.50 -25.90 26.51
C ASN A 51 -6.36 -24.86 26.46
N TRP A 52 -6.59 -23.69 27.03
CA TRP A 52 -5.61 -22.64 27.23
C TRP A 52 -4.58 -23.09 28.23
N GLY A 53 -3.35 -23.26 27.74
CA GLY A 53 -2.27 -23.77 28.57
C GLY A 53 -2.26 -25.27 28.73
N LYS A 54 -3.05 -26.04 27.93
CA LYS A 54 -2.64 -27.42 27.66
C LYS A 54 -1.24 -27.32 27.07
N PRO A 55 -0.21 -27.86 27.75
CA PRO A 55 1.13 -27.80 27.24
C PRO A 55 1.04 -28.43 25.85
N LEU A 56 1.55 -27.70 24.85
CA LEU A 56 1.81 -28.34 23.58
C LEU A 56 2.68 -29.59 23.86
N PRO A 57 2.65 -30.62 23.00
CA PRO A 57 3.54 -31.77 23.14
C PRO A 57 4.95 -31.27 23.50
N PRO A 58 5.67 -31.91 24.44
CA PRO A 58 6.95 -31.42 24.95
C PRO A 58 7.95 -30.98 23.86
N ASP A 59 7.82 -31.56 22.67
CA ASP A 59 8.68 -31.35 21.51
C ASP A 59 8.12 -30.38 20.47
N SER A 60 6.97 -29.74 20.73
CA SER A 60 6.41 -28.77 19.79
C SER A 60 7.24 -27.48 19.75
N PRO A 61 7.45 -26.90 18.56
CA PRO A 61 8.17 -25.64 18.43
C PRO A 61 7.41 -24.49 19.09
N ASN A 62 8.12 -23.58 19.75
CA ASN A 62 7.52 -22.42 20.40
C ASN A 62 7.00 -21.41 19.36
N PRO A 63 5.68 -21.11 19.31
CA PRO A 63 5.12 -20.23 18.29
C PRO A 63 5.68 -18.80 18.32
N ARG A 64 6.00 -18.27 19.50
CA ARG A 64 6.56 -16.91 19.62
C ARG A 64 8.00 -16.87 19.12
N ALA A 65 8.78 -17.92 19.36
CA ALA A 65 10.12 -18.05 18.81
C ALA A 65 10.08 -18.17 17.28
N ALA A 66 9.17 -19.00 16.75
CA ALA A 66 8.97 -19.13 15.31
C ALA A 66 8.55 -17.78 14.66
N ALA A 67 7.63 -17.04 15.28
CA ALA A 67 7.21 -15.71 14.84
C ALA A 67 8.37 -14.70 14.83
N PHE A 68 9.17 -14.68 15.91
CA PHE A 68 10.34 -13.81 16.02
C PHE A 68 11.39 -14.11 14.95
N LEU A 69 11.69 -15.40 14.73
CA LEU A 69 12.59 -15.83 13.65
C LEU A 69 12.02 -15.48 12.26
N GLY A 70 10.69 -15.49 12.11
CA GLY A 70 9.98 -15.08 10.89
C GLY A 70 10.17 -13.61 10.51
N ILE A 71 10.77 -12.76 11.37
CA ILE A 71 11.19 -11.40 10.98
C ILE A 71 12.20 -11.45 9.82
N ILE A 72 13.03 -12.50 9.78
CA ILE A 72 13.88 -12.79 8.62
C ILE A 72 13.13 -13.81 7.76
N PRO A 73 12.67 -13.43 6.54
CA PRO A 73 11.84 -14.28 5.72
C PRO A 73 12.39 -15.71 5.56
N GLY A 74 11.59 -16.68 5.96
CA GLY A 74 11.90 -18.11 5.86
C GLY A 74 12.62 -18.72 7.07
N LEU A 75 13.28 -17.95 7.94
CA LEU A 75 13.98 -18.54 9.11
C LEU A 75 13.01 -19.17 10.11
N GLY A 76 11.85 -18.56 10.33
CA GLY A 76 10.80 -19.15 11.16
C GLY A 76 10.31 -20.50 10.62
N GLN A 77 10.18 -20.64 9.31
CA GLN A 77 9.79 -21.90 8.66
C GLN A 77 10.92 -22.95 8.68
N ALA A 78 12.18 -22.51 8.54
CA ALA A 78 13.34 -23.39 8.68
C ALA A 78 13.44 -23.96 10.10
N TYR A 79 13.16 -23.14 11.12
CA TYR A 79 13.07 -23.57 12.52
C TYR A 79 11.99 -24.64 12.74
N LEU A 80 10.91 -24.60 11.97
CA LEU A 80 9.84 -25.60 12.00
C LEU A 80 10.13 -26.86 11.16
N GLY A 81 11.31 -26.96 10.55
CA GLY A 81 11.65 -28.09 9.68
C GLY A 81 10.90 -28.08 8.33
N ASN A 82 10.46 -26.90 7.86
CA ASN A 82 9.80 -26.72 6.56
C ASN A 82 10.73 -26.00 5.56
N PRO A 83 11.75 -26.69 5.00
CA PRO A 83 12.75 -26.08 4.13
C PRO A 83 12.18 -25.57 2.81
N GLY A 84 11.09 -26.17 2.30
CA GLY A 84 10.43 -25.74 1.07
C GLY A 84 9.81 -24.34 1.23
N THR A 85 9.03 -24.15 2.28
CA THR A 85 8.41 -22.84 2.56
C THR A 85 9.46 -21.81 2.97
N ALA A 86 10.48 -22.22 3.73
CA ALA A 86 11.60 -21.36 4.08
C ALA A 86 12.36 -20.84 2.85
N GLY A 87 12.72 -21.75 1.94
CA GLY A 87 13.40 -21.43 0.69
C GLY A 87 12.56 -20.53 -0.22
N PHE A 88 11.26 -20.78 -0.32
CA PHE A 88 10.35 -19.94 -1.09
C PHE A 88 10.29 -18.50 -0.53
N GLN A 89 10.06 -18.34 0.78
CA GLN A 89 9.96 -17.01 1.41
C GLN A 89 11.28 -16.22 1.31
N MET A 90 12.41 -16.87 1.59
CA MET A 90 13.73 -16.26 1.47
C MET A 90 14.04 -15.90 0.00
N GLY A 91 13.78 -16.83 -0.93
CA GLY A 91 14.01 -16.62 -2.36
C GLY A 91 13.18 -15.46 -2.91
N LEU A 92 11.90 -15.38 -2.53
CA LEU A 92 11.02 -14.28 -2.92
C LEU A 92 11.51 -12.94 -2.36
N PHE A 93 11.88 -12.89 -1.08
CA PHE A 93 12.43 -11.70 -0.45
C PHE A 93 13.71 -11.21 -1.14
N LEU A 94 14.69 -12.11 -1.36
CA LEU A 94 15.95 -11.78 -2.03
C LEU A 94 15.73 -11.36 -3.49
N GLY A 95 14.81 -12.02 -4.20
CA GLY A 95 14.45 -11.68 -5.58
C GLY A 95 13.84 -10.28 -5.70
N ILE A 96 12.89 -9.94 -4.83
CA ILE A 96 12.28 -8.61 -4.76
C ILE A 96 13.33 -7.57 -4.38
N ASN A 97 14.10 -7.80 -3.32
CA ASN A 97 15.11 -6.86 -2.84
C ASN A 97 16.20 -6.62 -3.90
N ARG A 98 16.68 -7.66 -4.59
CA ARG A 98 17.63 -7.54 -5.69
C ARG A 98 17.06 -6.74 -6.86
N THR A 99 15.82 -7.02 -7.25
CA THR A 99 15.15 -6.28 -8.35
C THR A 99 14.96 -4.82 -7.97
N ARG A 100 14.48 -4.54 -6.77
CA ARG A 100 14.32 -3.17 -6.25
C ARG A 100 15.66 -2.44 -6.18
N SER A 101 16.70 -3.09 -5.65
CA SER A 101 18.06 -2.54 -5.60
C SER A 101 18.56 -2.23 -7.00
N TYR A 102 18.39 -3.14 -7.96
CA TYR A 102 18.74 -2.90 -9.36
C TYR A 102 18.02 -1.67 -9.94
N MET A 103 16.72 -1.51 -9.66
CA MET A 103 15.93 -0.35 -10.11
C MET A 103 16.39 0.96 -9.46
N VAL A 104 16.74 0.96 -8.18
CA VAL A 104 17.27 2.14 -7.46
C VAL A 104 18.65 2.59 -7.98
N HIS A 105 19.44 1.66 -8.54
CA HIS A 105 20.74 1.96 -9.13
C HIS A 105 20.66 2.25 -10.64
N GLN A 106 19.48 2.22 -11.26
CA GLN A 106 19.38 2.62 -12.65
C GLN A 106 19.76 4.09 -12.82
N PRO A 107 20.45 4.45 -13.92
CA PRO A 107 20.83 5.83 -14.17
C PRO A 107 19.65 6.79 -14.19
N ASP A 108 18.43 6.33 -14.47
CA ASP A 108 17.23 7.17 -14.51
C ASP A 108 16.53 7.32 -13.15
N TYR A 109 16.83 6.53 -12.11
CA TYR A 109 16.09 6.55 -10.84
C TYR A 109 16.02 7.94 -10.17
N ILE A 110 14.80 8.36 -9.80
CA ILE A 110 14.51 9.63 -9.12
C ILE A 110 14.32 9.36 -7.63
N LYS A 111 15.23 9.88 -6.81
CA LYS A 111 15.14 9.78 -5.34
C LYS A 111 13.90 10.52 -4.86
N LEU A 112 13.26 10.00 -3.81
CA LEU A 112 12.02 10.55 -3.25
C LEU A 112 12.08 12.08 -2.99
N LYS A 113 13.20 12.59 -2.49
CA LYS A 113 13.39 14.03 -2.22
C LYS A 113 13.48 14.91 -3.49
N ASP A 114 13.78 14.30 -4.64
CA ASP A 114 13.98 14.98 -5.92
C ASP A 114 12.75 14.81 -6.85
N ARG A 115 11.68 14.18 -6.34
CA ARG A 115 10.42 13.96 -7.07
C ARG A 115 9.46 15.15 -6.99
N ASN A 116 9.55 15.94 -5.92
CA ASN A 116 8.79 17.17 -5.81
C ASN A 116 9.52 18.26 -6.60
N VAL A 117 8.88 18.75 -7.65
CA VAL A 117 9.40 19.83 -8.50
C VAL A 117 8.39 20.97 -8.43
N ASP A 118 8.87 22.19 -8.21
CA ASP A 118 8.05 23.39 -8.26
C ASP A 118 8.41 24.13 -9.56
N PHE A 119 7.43 24.26 -10.46
CA PHE A 119 7.61 24.99 -11.71
C PHE A 119 7.19 26.43 -11.51
N ASP A 120 8.14 27.36 -11.63
CA ASP A 120 7.82 28.77 -11.55
C ASP A 120 7.30 29.33 -12.89
N LEU A 121 6.82 30.57 -12.86
CA LEU A 121 6.30 31.24 -14.06
C LEU A 121 7.39 31.46 -15.12
N PHE A 122 8.64 31.61 -14.71
CA PHE A 122 9.77 31.85 -15.62
C PHE A 122 10.08 30.57 -16.42
N ASP A 123 10.09 29.42 -15.77
CA ASP A 123 10.27 28.11 -16.42
C ASP A 123 9.18 27.87 -17.48
N ALA A 124 7.93 28.16 -17.14
CA ALA A 124 6.80 28.05 -18.07
C ALA A 124 6.93 29.01 -19.28
N TYR A 125 7.35 30.26 -19.03
CA TYR A 125 7.58 31.27 -20.08
C TYR A 125 8.74 30.89 -21.01
N LEU A 126 9.86 30.43 -20.43
CA LEU A 126 11.03 29.96 -21.16
C LEU A 126 10.66 28.78 -22.05
N GLY A 127 9.87 27.84 -21.53
CA GLY A 127 9.36 26.70 -22.29
C GLY A 127 8.52 27.07 -23.49
N THR A 128 7.55 27.96 -23.28
CA THR A 128 6.69 28.46 -24.34
C THR A 128 7.50 29.20 -25.41
N SER A 129 8.49 30.00 -24.99
CA SER A 129 9.35 30.78 -25.91
C SER A 129 10.24 29.89 -26.78
N LEU A 130 10.80 28.82 -26.21
CA LEU A 130 11.63 27.86 -26.94
C LEU A 130 10.78 27.03 -27.93
N GLN A 131 9.57 26.64 -27.55
CA GLN A 131 8.67 25.89 -28.43
C GLN A 131 8.16 26.73 -29.61
N ARG A 132 7.74 27.98 -29.36
CA ARG A 132 7.22 28.88 -30.41
C ARG A 132 8.28 29.23 -31.45
N ASN A 133 9.55 29.32 -31.02
CA ASN A 133 10.66 29.68 -31.89
C ASN A 133 11.44 28.45 -32.41
N ASN A 134 10.85 27.26 -32.36
CA ASN A 134 11.52 26.02 -32.76
C ASN A 134 12.09 26.09 -34.19
N SER A 135 11.41 26.77 -35.13
CA SER A 135 11.91 27.00 -36.50
C SER A 135 13.15 27.90 -36.57
N VAL A 136 13.22 28.95 -35.74
CA VAL A 136 14.38 29.88 -35.71
C VAL A 136 15.66 29.16 -35.25
N TYR A 137 15.51 28.10 -34.46
CA TYR A 137 16.64 27.32 -33.94
C TYR A 137 16.95 26.04 -34.72
N THR A 138 16.03 25.53 -35.54
CA THR A 138 16.32 24.44 -36.49
C THR A 138 16.97 24.95 -37.77
N ASP A 139 16.73 26.22 -38.15
CA ASP A 139 17.04 26.72 -39.50
C ASP A 139 18.22 27.72 -39.54
N LEU A 140 18.88 28.02 -38.41
CA LEU A 140 20.04 28.92 -38.36
C LEU A 140 21.37 28.13 -38.19
N PRO A 141 22.20 27.99 -39.24
CA PRO A 141 23.44 27.20 -39.21
C PRO A 141 24.65 27.97 -38.63
N LEU A 142 24.46 28.94 -37.73
CA LEU A 142 25.51 29.91 -37.39
C LEU A 142 26.15 29.80 -36.00
N ILE A 143 25.88 28.75 -35.23
CA ILE A 143 26.70 28.40 -34.06
C ILE A 143 26.90 26.90 -34.08
N SER A 144 28.15 26.45 -33.98
CA SER A 144 28.63 25.06 -34.11
C SER A 144 28.19 24.13 -32.98
N GLU A 145 27.01 24.36 -32.44
CA GLU A 145 26.39 23.52 -31.45
C GLU A 145 25.27 22.76 -32.15
N THR A 146 25.50 21.48 -32.41
CA THR A 146 24.46 20.64 -33.00
C THR A 146 23.27 20.54 -32.05
N GLN A 147 22.09 20.14 -32.55
CA GLN A 147 20.93 19.85 -31.71
C GLN A 147 21.30 18.92 -30.55
N TYR A 148 22.17 17.95 -30.82
CA TYR A 148 22.71 17.01 -29.83
C TYR A 148 23.57 17.73 -28.78
N ASP A 149 24.48 18.62 -29.18
CA ASP A 149 25.34 19.38 -28.27
C ASP A 149 24.55 20.36 -27.39
N ARG A 150 23.52 21.02 -27.95
CA ARG A 150 22.64 21.93 -27.20
C ARG A 150 21.80 21.16 -26.20
N THR A 151 21.24 20.03 -26.62
CA THR A 151 20.50 19.14 -25.74
C THR A 151 21.42 18.65 -24.64
N LEU A 152 22.64 18.19 -24.96
CA LEU A 152 23.70 17.77 -24.03
C LEU A 152 24.16 18.87 -23.08
N ARG A 153 24.22 20.14 -23.52
CA ARG A 153 24.61 21.27 -22.68
C ARG A 153 23.49 21.69 -21.74
N LEU A 154 22.25 21.73 -22.21
CA LEU A 154 21.09 21.97 -21.36
C LEU A 154 20.87 20.81 -20.37
N PHE A 155 21.27 19.62 -20.79
CA PHE A 155 21.49 18.44 -19.96
C PHE A 155 22.60 18.61 -18.92
N SER A 156 23.80 19.02 -19.34
CA SER A 156 24.95 19.18 -18.45
C SER A 156 24.72 20.29 -17.44
N ASN A 157 23.92 21.29 -17.82
CA ASN A 157 23.59 22.45 -16.99
C ASN A 157 22.30 22.27 -16.17
N LYS A 158 21.66 21.08 -16.22
CA LYS A 158 20.41 20.76 -15.48
C LYS A 158 19.25 21.72 -15.77
N ALA A 159 19.25 22.35 -16.95
CA ALA A 159 18.40 23.49 -17.28
C ALA A 159 17.19 23.16 -18.17
N ILE A 160 16.94 21.88 -18.46
CA ILE A 160 15.65 21.46 -19.04
C ILE A 160 15.01 20.50 -18.06
N ALA A 161 14.10 21.05 -17.25
CA ALA A 161 12.87 20.32 -17.01
C ALA A 161 12.06 20.38 -18.30
N GLU A 162 11.43 19.29 -18.74
CA GLU A 162 10.71 19.30 -20.01
C GLU A 162 9.80 20.50 -20.20
N LEU A 163 9.97 21.13 -21.35
CA LEU A 163 9.13 22.22 -21.82
C LEU A 163 7.88 21.61 -22.43
N ASN A 164 7.05 21.03 -21.57
CA ASN A 164 5.68 20.82 -21.91
C ASN A 164 4.95 22.15 -21.61
N PRO A 165 4.64 22.96 -22.64
CA PRO A 165 4.07 24.31 -22.50
C PRO A 165 2.69 24.30 -21.82
N TYR A 166 2.11 23.11 -21.60
CA TYR A 166 0.82 22.90 -21.00
C TYR A 166 0.91 22.53 -19.50
N ILE A 167 2.12 22.41 -18.94
CA ILE A 167 2.31 22.28 -17.49
C ILE A 167 2.01 23.65 -16.87
N LYS A 168 1.02 23.71 -15.99
CA LYS A 168 0.70 24.91 -15.21
C LYS A 168 1.84 25.17 -14.21
N TYR A 169 2.02 26.41 -13.78
CA TYR A 169 2.96 26.72 -12.71
C TYR A 169 2.47 26.11 -11.38
N GLY A 170 3.41 25.69 -10.53
CA GLY A 170 3.14 25.13 -9.21
C GLY A 170 3.87 23.81 -8.93
N PRO A 171 3.52 23.16 -7.81
CA PRO A 171 4.15 21.92 -7.36
C PRO A 171 3.63 20.69 -8.10
N TYR A 172 4.55 19.81 -8.47
CA TYR A 172 4.31 18.52 -9.14
C TYR A 172 5.12 17.42 -8.47
N GLU A 173 4.58 16.21 -8.48
CA GLU A 173 5.34 15.00 -8.19
C GLU A 173 5.69 14.32 -9.51
N ARG A 174 6.96 13.94 -9.70
CA ARG A 174 7.40 13.20 -10.89
C ARG A 174 7.84 11.78 -10.55
N THR A 175 7.60 10.88 -11.49
CA THR A 175 8.11 9.50 -11.44
C THR A 175 8.62 9.06 -12.80
N ASN A 176 9.32 7.94 -12.83
CA ASN A 176 9.67 7.24 -14.06
C ASN A 176 9.61 5.73 -13.87
N LYS A 177 9.97 4.95 -14.90
CA LYS A 177 9.84 3.49 -14.85
C LYS A 177 10.63 2.88 -13.69
N SER A 178 11.92 3.20 -13.57
CA SER A 178 12.76 2.67 -12.50
C SER A 178 12.27 3.07 -11.11
N SER A 179 11.88 4.33 -10.92
CA SER A 179 11.33 4.83 -9.65
C SER A 179 10.02 4.15 -9.30
N PHE A 180 9.09 4.12 -10.25
CA PHE A 180 7.78 3.47 -10.10
C PHE A 180 7.92 2.00 -9.75
N VAL A 181 8.74 1.24 -10.48
CA VAL A 181 8.94 -0.19 -10.20
C VAL A 181 9.61 -0.39 -8.84
N ALA A 182 10.65 0.40 -8.50
CA ALA A 182 11.32 0.32 -7.21
C ALA A 182 10.35 0.56 -6.04
N ASP A 183 9.45 1.53 -6.17
CA ASP A 183 8.45 1.83 -5.14
C ASP A 183 7.40 0.72 -5.04
N ASN A 184 6.88 0.25 -6.17
CA ASN A 184 5.89 -0.82 -6.20
C ASN A 184 6.43 -2.15 -5.63
N LEU A 185 7.76 -2.37 -5.69
CA LEU A 185 8.41 -3.54 -5.09
C LEU A 185 8.64 -3.43 -3.57
N SER A 186 8.60 -2.23 -3.00
CA SER A 186 8.80 -2.04 -1.55
C SER A 186 7.66 -2.63 -0.70
N ASN A 187 6.44 -2.62 -1.24
CA ASN A 187 5.26 -3.22 -0.60
C ASN A 187 5.36 -4.76 -0.52
N PRO A 188 5.62 -5.49 -1.63
CA PRO A 188 5.97 -6.92 -1.62
C PRO A 188 7.09 -7.30 -0.67
N GLU A 189 8.16 -6.51 -0.61
CA GLU A 189 9.28 -6.77 0.31
C GLU A 189 8.82 -6.82 1.76
N LEU A 190 8.09 -5.78 2.22
CA LEU A 190 7.54 -5.73 3.57
C LEU A 190 6.49 -6.84 3.79
N SER A 191 5.65 -7.09 2.78
CA SER A 191 4.57 -8.08 2.88
C SER A 191 5.10 -9.50 3.09
N VAL A 192 6.23 -9.86 2.47
CA VAL A 192 6.88 -11.15 2.67
C VAL A 192 7.38 -11.30 4.11
N ILE A 193 7.95 -10.25 4.70
CA ILE A 193 8.38 -10.25 6.11
C ILE A 193 7.17 -10.46 7.03
N LEU A 194 6.13 -9.63 6.86
CA LEU A 194 4.93 -9.67 7.69
C LEU A 194 4.21 -11.03 7.59
N TYR A 195 4.08 -11.58 6.38
CA TYR A 195 3.53 -12.92 6.17
C TYR A 195 4.43 -14.01 6.77
N SER A 196 5.76 -13.89 6.70
CA SER A 196 6.68 -14.88 7.27
C SER A 196 6.57 -14.98 8.80
N VAL A 197 6.41 -13.85 9.49
CA VAL A 197 6.09 -13.82 10.93
C VAL A 197 4.80 -14.58 11.21
N TYR A 198 3.74 -14.27 10.47
CA TYR A 198 2.44 -14.90 10.63
C TYR A 198 2.44 -16.40 10.33
N SER A 199 2.96 -16.81 9.17
CA SER A 199 2.92 -18.21 8.75
C SER A 199 3.73 -19.08 9.71
N SER A 200 4.88 -18.59 10.18
CA SER A 200 5.70 -19.29 11.19
C SER A 200 4.97 -19.41 12.53
N TYR A 201 4.29 -18.34 12.97
CA TYR A 201 3.45 -18.39 14.18
C TYR A 201 2.31 -19.41 14.06
N ARG A 202 1.56 -19.36 12.95
CA ARG A 202 0.44 -20.26 12.66
C ARG A 202 0.89 -21.72 12.59
N ASP A 203 1.96 -21.99 11.86
CA ASP A 203 2.40 -23.36 11.58
C ASP A 203 3.03 -24.02 12.81
N ALA A 204 3.62 -23.22 13.70
CA ALA A 204 4.03 -23.65 15.04
C ALA A 204 2.84 -23.95 15.99
N GLY A 205 1.60 -23.71 15.57
CA GLY A 205 0.40 -23.95 16.39
C GLY A 205 -0.04 -22.74 17.21
N GLY A 206 0.45 -21.54 16.91
CA GLY A 206 0.12 -20.31 17.65
C GLY A 206 -1.39 -19.99 17.69
N LEU A 207 -2.15 -20.43 16.69
CA LEU A 207 -3.61 -20.24 16.62
C LEU A 207 -4.43 -21.32 17.35
N GLY A 208 -3.82 -22.39 17.85
CA GLY A 208 -4.53 -23.50 18.48
C GLY A 208 -5.68 -24.02 17.62
N GLU A 209 -6.89 -24.09 18.21
CA GLU A 209 -8.12 -24.54 17.54
C GLU A 209 -8.63 -23.59 16.44
N TYR A 210 -8.16 -22.35 16.42
CA TYR A 210 -8.55 -21.36 15.41
C TYR A 210 -7.74 -21.45 14.13
N LYS A 211 -6.76 -22.36 14.06
CA LYS A 211 -5.93 -22.54 12.87
C LYS A 211 -6.79 -22.79 11.63
N LYS A 212 -6.67 -21.90 10.64
CA LYS A 212 -7.23 -22.06 9.29
C LYS A 212 -6.12 -22.40 8.30
N SER A 213 -6.48 -23.07 7.20
CA SER A 213 -5.61 -23.17 6.03
C SER A 213 -5.64 -21.84 5.30
N GLU A 214 -4.58 -21.06 5.45
CA GLU A 214 -4.48 -19.70 4.91
C GLU A 214 -3.15 -19.56 4.17
N THR A 215 -2.96 -20.36 3.14
CA THR A 215 -1.74 -20.28 2.32
C THR A 215 -1.70 -18.94 1.57
N ILE A 216 -0.55 -18.56 1.02
CA ILE A 216 -0.44 -17.32 0.23
C ILE A 216 -1.46 -17.33 -0.91
N GLU A 217 -1.68 -18.48 -1.54
CA GLU A 217 -2.63 -18.69 -2.61
C GLU A 217 -4.07 -18.46 -2.14
N ASP A 218 -4.44 -19.01 -0.98
CA ASP A 218 -5.77 -18.79 -0.39
C ASP A 218 -6.03 -17.30 -0.13
N LEU A 219 -5.02 -16.60 0.40
CA LEU A 219 -5.11 -15.17 0.71
C LEU A 219 -5.13 -14.31 -0.58
N ALA A 220 -4.34 -14.67 -1.59
CA ALA A 220 -4.31 -13.97 -2.88
C ALA A 220 -5.63 -14.11 -3.65
N LEU A 221 -6.32 -15.25 -3.49
CA LEU A 221 -7.61 -15.49 -4.12
C LEU A 221 -8.80 -14.96 -3.30
N ALA A 222 -8.64 -14.75 -1.99
CA ALA A 222 -9.70 -14.30 -1.10
C ALA A 222 -10.51 -13.09 -1.61
N PRO A 223 -9.93 -12.05 -2.22
CA PRO A 223 -10.69 -10.91 -2.73
C PRO A 223 -11.62 -11.22 -3.90
N PHE A 224 -11.47 -12.39 -4.53
CA PHE A 224 -12.25 -12.83 -5.70
C PHE A 224 -13.14 -14.04 -5.37
N GLN A 225 -13.02 -14.60 -4.17
CA GLN A 225 -13.82 -15.74 -3.75
C GLN A 225 -15.23 -15.30 -3.36
N PHE A 226 -16.24 -15.81 -4.08
CA PHE A 226 -17.64 -15.52 -3.80
C PHE A 226 -18.06 -15.91 -2.37
N SER A 227 -17.47 -16.97 -1.81
CA SER A 227 -17.70 -17.41 -0.42
C SER A 227 -17.32 -16.34 0.61
N VAL A 228 -16.29 -15.54 0.32
CA VAL A 228 -15.82 -14.42 1.14
C VAL A 228 -16.67 -13.18 0.85
N LEU A 229 -16.84 -12.84 -0.43
CA LEU A 229 -17.50 -11.60 -0.85
C LEU A 229 -19.00 -11.54 -0.54
N LYS A 230 -19.71 -12.68 -0.47
CA LYS A 230 -21.16 -12.69 -0.21
C LYS A 230 -21.55 -12.21 1.19
N SER A 231 -20.60 -12.13 2.12
CA SER A 231 -20.84 -11.61 3.46
C SER A 231 -21.10 -10.12 3.44
N TYR A 232 -22.16 -9.65 4.12
CA TYR A 232 -22.43 -8.21 4.24
C TYR A 232 -21.33 -7.46 5.00
N PHE A 233 -20.59 -8.13 5.89
CA PHE A 233 -19.39 -7.56 6.51
C PHE A 233 -18.24 -7.33 5.51
N VAL A 234 -18.32 -7.90 4.31
CA VAL A 234 -17.30 -7.75 3.27
C VAL A 234 -17.80 -6.84 2.15
N TYR A 235 -18.94 -7.14 1.52
CA TYR A 235 -19.36 -6.34 0.36
C TYR A 235 -19.87 -4.94 0.71
N VAL A 236 -20.52 -4.73 1.87
CA VAL A 236 -21.04 -3.40 2.24
C VAL A 236 -19.92 -2.35 2.32
N PRO A 237 -18.81 -2.57 3.07
CA PRO A 237 -17.72 -1.60 3.07
C PRO A 237 -17.09 -1.45 1.68
N ILE A 238 -16.96 -2.52 0.88
CA ILE A 238 -16.42 -2.44 -0.49
C ILE A 238 -17.29 -1.54 -1.37
N VAL A 239 -18.61 -1.72 -1.36
CA VAL A 239 -19.56 -0.90 -2.13
C VAL A 239 -19.53 0.55 -1.65
N ALA A 240 -19.49 0.78 -0.33
CA ALA A 240 -19.39 2.13 0.22
C ALA A 240 -18.09 2.82 -0.24
N MET A 241 -16.95 2.12 -0.18
CA MET A 241 -15.65 2.62 -0.63
C MET A 241 -15.65 2.89 -2.14
N ALA A 242 -16.24 2.01 -2.95
CA ALA A 242 -16.36 2.21 -4.39
C ALA A 242 -17.21 3.45 -4.73
N ALA A 243 -18.32 3.66 -4.02
CA ALA A 243 -19.15 4.85 -4.18
C ALA A 243 -18.37 6.13 -3.81
N ILE A 244 -17.65 6.11 -2.69
CA ILE A 244 -16.81 7.23 -2.25
C ILE A 244 -15.72 7.53 -3.29
N ALA A 245 -15.00 6.51 -3.74
CA ALA A 245 -13.96 6.61 -4.78
C ALA A 245 -14.54 7.15 -6.10
N GLY A 246 -15.75 6.73 -6.49
CA GLY A 246 -16.44 7.22 -7.68
C GLY A 246 -16.84 8.69 -7.59
N VAL A 247 -17.25 9.17 -6.41
CA VAL A 247 -17.59 10.58 -6.19
C VAL A 247 -16.34 11.44 -6.06
N SER A 248 -15.33 10.96 -5.31
CA SER A 248 -14.09 11.68 -5.07
C SER A 248 -13.25 11.81 -6.34
N SER A 249 -13.27 10.80 -7.22
CA SER A 249 -12.54 10.84 -8.51
C SER A 249 -13.01 11.93 -9.47
N ARG A 250 -14.24 12.43 -9.30
CA ARG A 250 -14.77 13.55 -10.09
C ARG A 250 -14.37 14.93 -9.57
N SER A 251 -14.00 15.01 -8.30
CA SER A 251 -13.55 16.25 -7.66
C SER A 251 -12.03 16.31 -7.77
N TYR A 252 -11.53 16.81 -8.90
CA TYR A 252 -10.11 17.10 -9.08
C TYR A 252 -9.76 18.34 -8.25
N SER A 253 -8.93 18.18 -7.22
CA SER A 253 -8.54 19.28 -6.33
C SER A 253 -7.30 20.05 -6.80
N GLY A 254 -6.69 19.73 -7.94
CA GLY A 254 -5.60 20.53 -8.54
C GLY A 254 -4.27 20.58 -7.78
N ASP A 255 -4.23 20.13 -6.54
CA ASP A 255 -3.03 20.16 -5.71
C ASP A 255 -2.15 18.94 -6.04
N ASN A 256 -1.01 19.19 -6.71
CA ASN A 256 0.07 18.24 -7.05
C ASN A 256 -0.26 17.13 -8.09
N PRO A 257 -0.29 17.45 -9.39
CA PRO A 257 -0.41 16.42 -10.42
C PRO A 257 0.82 15.52 -10.41
N ILE A 258 0.61 14.20 -10.53
CA ILE A 258 1.69 13.24 -10.72
C ILE A 258 2.03 13.16 -12.21
N LEU A 259 3.26 13.51 -12.57
CA LEU A 259 3.79 13.35 -13.92
C LEU A 259 4.27 11.91 -14.11
N VAL A 260 3.53 11.16 -14.94
CA VAL A 260 3.81 9.76 -15.27
C VAL A 260 4.20 9.63 -16.75
N PRO A 261 5.32 8.95 -17.08
CA PRO A 261 5.72 8.69 -18.46
C PRO A 261 4.67 7.94 -19.29
N GLU A 262 4.62 8.21 -20.59
CA GLU A 262 3.69 7.54 -21.54
C GLU A 262 3.93 6.03 -21.61
N SER A 263 5.18 5.58 -21.46
CA SER A 263 5.53 4.16 -21.41
C SER A 263 4.77 3.42 -20.31
N LEU A 264 4.78 3.94 -19.07
CA LEU A 264 4.03 3.37 -17.93
C LEU A 264 2.51 3.41 -18.13
N ARG A 265 2.02 4.39 -18.90
CA ARG A 265 0.59 4.56 -19.19
C ARG A 265 0.08 3.53 -20.20
N ARG A 266 0.88 3.24 -21.22
CA ARG A 266 0.49 2.36 -22.34
C ARG A 266 0.76 0.90 -22.08
N ASP A 267 1.79 0.56 -21.31
CA ASP A 267 2.23 -0.82 -21.12
C ASP A 267 1.45 -1.58 -20.02
N GLY A 268 0.50 -0.93 -19.35
CA GLY A 268 -0.29 -1.53 -18.28
C GLY A 268 0.37 -1.51 -16.90
N SER A 269 1.58 -0.94 -16.77
CA SER A 269 2.34 -0.90 -15.52
C SER A 269 1.58 -0.20 -14.39
N LEU A 270 0.79 0.83 -14.71
CA LEU A 270 -0.02 1.53 -13.71
C LEU A 270 -1.11 0.64 -13.11
N GLN A 271 -1.80 -0.14 -13.94
CA GLN A 271 -2.83 -1.08 -13.50
C GLN A 271 -2.22 -2.25 -12.72
N ALA A 272 -1.10 -2.78 -13.22
CA ALA A 272 -0.33 -3.81 -12.53
C ALA A 272 0.17 -3.29 -11.17
N GLY A 273 0.65 -2.05 -11.11
CA GLY A 273 1.05 -1.38 -9.89
C GLY A 273 -0.10 -1.25 -8.91
N ALA A 274 -1.25 -0.71 -9.34
CA ALA A 274 -2.45 -0.60 -8.49
C ALA A 274 -2.93 -1.97 -7.96
N PHE A 275 -2.82 -3.02 -8.78
CA PHE A 275 -3.11 -4.38 -8.33
C PHE A 275 -2.09 -4.86 -7.29
N LEU A 276 -0.79 -4.68 -7.54
CA LEU A 276 0.29 -5.10 -6.64
C LEU A 276 0.26 -4.35 -5.30
N THR A 277 0.04 -3.03 -5.33
CA THR A 277 -0.16 -2.20 -4.12
C THR A 277 -1.48 -2.50 -3.42
N GLY A 278 -2.45 -3.05 -4.14
CA GLY A 278 -3.66 -3.63 -3.56
C GLY A 278 -3.39 -4.91 -2.79
N ILE A 279 -2.89 -5.93 -3.49
CA ILE A 279 -2.87 -7.30 -2.98
C ILE A 279 -1.74 -7.55 -2.00
N SER A 280 -0.58 -6.96 -2.23
CA SER A 280 0.59 -7.29 -1.43
C SER A 280 0.45 -6.81 0.02
N PRO A 281 0.20 -5.51 0.30
CA PRO A 281 -0.04 -5.05 1.66
C PRO A 281 -1.24 -5.75 2.29
N ALA A 282 -2.31 -6.00 1.54
CA ALA A 282 -3.48 -6.71 2.05
C ALA A 282 -3.12 -8.09 2.62
N ILE A 283 -2.29 -8.89 1.91
CA ILE A 283 -1.84 -10.19 2.42
C ILE A 283 -0.91 -10.01 3.63
N GLY A 284 0.17 -9.23 3.47
CA GLY A 284 1.20 -9.11 4.49
C GLY A 284 0.71 -8.46 5.78
N GLU A 285 0.05 -7.31 5.67
CA GLU A 285 -0.44 -6.56 6.82
C GLU A 285 -1.56 -7.28 7.54
N GLU A 286 -2.53 -7.90 6.84
CA GLU A 286 -3.59 -8.65 7.53
C GLU A 286 -3.04 -9.91 8.18
N ALA A 287 -2.11 -10.62 7.54
CA ALA A 287 -1.42 -11.75 8.16
C ALA A 287 -0.75 -11.33 9.49
N PHE A 288 -0.02 -10.22 9.50
CA PHE A 288 0.64 -9.75 10.72
C PHE A 288 -0.33 -9.13 11.72
N PHE A 289 -1.07 -8.09 11.34
CA PHE A 289 -1.93 -7.36 12.28
C PHE A 289 -3.14 -8.16 12.72
N ARG A 290 -3.77 -8.96 11.85
CA ARG A 290 -4.97 -9.71 12.21
C ARG A 290 -4.54 -11.08 12.69
N GLY A 291 -3.83 -11.83 11.85
CA GLY A 291 -3.39 -13.19 12.14
C GLY A 291 -2.45 -13.31 13.35
N TYR A 292 -1.52 -12.37 13.58
CA TYR A 292 -0.60 -12.42 14.72
C TYR A 292 -0.99 -11.45 15.85
N VAL A 293 -1.04 -10.13 15.59
CA VAL A 293 -1.21 -9.11 16.65
C VAL A 293 -2.60 -9.15 17.26
N ASN A 294 -3.67 -9.02 16.46
CA ASN A 294 -5.05 -8.99 16.95
C ASN A 294 -5.40 -10.31 17.65
N TYR A 295 -5.02 -11.44 17.06
CA TYR A 295 -5.18 -12.73 17.71
C TYR A 295 -4.52 -12.73 19.10
N ASN A 296 -3.21 -12.44 19.19
CA ASN A 296 -2.52 -12.46 20.49
C ASN A 296 -3.09 -11.46 21.51
N MET A 297 -3.47 -10.26 21.09
CA MET A 297 -4.00 -9.23 21.99
C MET A 297 -5.39 -9.59 22.49
N THR A 298 -6.28 -10.08 21.63
CA THR A 298 -7.64 -10.52 22.03
C THR A 298 -7.58 -11.75 22.94
N MET A 299 -6.65 -12.64 22.67
CA MET A 299 -6.38 -13.82 23.49
C MET A 299 -5.84 -13.45 24.89
N ARG A 300 -4.93 -12.47 25.00
CA ARG A 300 -4.31 -12.10 26.29
C ARG A 300 -5.12 -11.10 27.11
N LEU A 301 -5.73 -10.13 26.46
CA LEU A 301 -6.40 -9.01 27.13
C LEU A 301 -7.93 -9.20 27.19
N GLY A 302 -8.47 -10.12 26.39
CA GLY A 302 -9.90 -10.22 26.13
C GLY A 302 -10.30 -9.51 24.84
N ALA A 303 -11.52 -9.79 24.37
CA ALA A 303 -12.01 -9.37 23.06
C ALA A 303 -11.90 -7.86 22.81
N LEU A 304 -12.58 -7.04 23.63
CA LEU A 304 -12.63 -5.58 23.45
C LEU A 304 -11.29 -4.87 23.68
N PRO A 305 -10.58 -5.04 24.82
CA PRO A 305 -9.30 -4.37 25.03
C PRO A 305 -8.22 -4.87 24.06
N GLY A 306 -8.26 -6.15 23.66
CA GLY A 306 -7.38 -6.69 22.64
C GLY A 306 -7.60 -6.08 21.26
N LEU A 307 -8.86 -5.93 20.86
CA LEU A 307 -9.27 -5.25 19.63
C LEU A 307 -8.85 -3.77 19.63
N GLY A 308 -9.11 -3.05 20.73
CA GLY A 308 -8.71 -1.65 20.87
C GLY A 308 -7.19 -1.47 20.77
N THR A 309 -6.43 -2.33 21.46
CA THR A 309 -4.96 -2.29 21.47
C THR A 309 -4.37 -2.61 20.09
N SER A 310 -4.84 -3.68 19.43
CA SER A 310 -4.36 -4.06 18.10
C SER A 310 -4.66 -2.98 17.05
N SER A 311 -5.83 -2.35 17.13
CA SER A 311 -6.25 -1.28 16.23
C SER A 311 -5.43 0.01 16.43
N LEU A 312 -5.09 0.33 17.68
CA LEU A 312 -4.18 1.43 17.99
C LEU A 312 -2.78 1.18 17.41
N LEU A 313 -2.24 -0.03 17.58
CA LEU A 313 -0.95 -0.41 16.99
C LEU A 313 -0.98 -0.34 15.46
N PHE A 314 -2.08 -0.78 14.83
CA PHE A 314 -2.29 -0.64 13.40
C PHE A 314 -2.25 0.83 12.96
N MET A 315 -2.99 1.72 13.64
CA MET A 315 -2.94 3.16 13.37
C MET A 315 -1.52 3.74 13.51
N LEU A 316 -0.83 3.41 14.61
CA LEU A 316 0.51 3.91 14.90
C LEU A 316 1.56 3.44 13.89
N ALA A 317 1.46 2.19 13.42
CA ALA A 317 2.35 1.66 12.39
C ALA A 317 2.28 2.45 11.06
N HIS A 318 1.20 3.19 10.85
CA HIS A 318 0.98 4.02 9.67
C HIS A 318 1.31 5.51 9.86
N GLU A 319 1.80 5.93 11.05
CA GLU A 319 2.18 7.34 11.29
C GLU A 319 3.47 7.78 10.58
N GLY A 320 4.24 6.84 10.02
CA GLY A 320 5.46 7.13 9.27
C GLY A 320 5.24 7.72 7.87
N ASN A 321 4.00 7.73 7.37
CA ASN A 321 3.64 8.36 6.10
C ASN A 321 3.27 9.83 6.32
N THR A 322 3.86 10.75 5.57
CA THR A 322 3.85 12.21 5.83
C THR A 322 2.48 12.89 5.80
N ASP A 323 1.41 12.17 5.46
CA ASP A 323 0.00 12.60 5.59
C ASP A 323 -0.64 12.05 6.89
N ALA A 324 0.17 11.81 7.93
CA ALA A 324 -0.21 10.99 9.08
C ALA A 324 -1.35 11.56 9.91
N ALA A 325 -1.39 12.88 10.15
CA ALA A 325 -2.29 13.48 11.14
C ALA A 325 -3.78 13.36 10.75
N ASP A 326 -4.12 13.67 9.51
CA ASP A 326 -5.52 13.74 9.05
C ASP A 326 -6.14 12.34 8.85
N GLY A 327 -5.29 11.31 8.71
CA GLY A 327 -5.72 9.91 8.54
C GLY A 327 -5.76 9.06 9.80
N ARG A 328 -5.38 9.59 10.99
CA ARG A 328 -5.31 8.77 12.22
C ARG A 328 -6.64 8.09 12.57
N LEU A 329 -7.71 8.88 12.59
CA LEU A 329 -9.02 8.39 13.01
C LEU A 329 -9.60 7.38 12.02
N SER A 330 -9.42 7.57 10.71
CA SER A 330 -9.85 6.60 9.70
C SER A 330 -9.06 5.30 9.79
N ARG A 331 -7.75 5.35 10.04
CA ARG A 331 -6.91 4.16 10.24
C ARG A 331 -7.26 3.41 11.53
N LEU A 332 -7.54 4.11 12.62
CA LEU A 332 -8.04 3.50 13.86
C LEU A 332 -9.39 2.83 13.65
N ALA A 333 -10.34 3.52 12.99
CA ALA A 333 -11.66 2.98 12.69
C ALA A 333 -11.58 1.74 11.78
N MET A 334 -10.74 1.77 10.75
CA MET A 334 -10.47 0.61 9.90
C MET A 334 -9.80 -0.52 10.69
N GLY A 335 -8.87 -0.17 11.60
CA GLY A 335 -8.29 -1.09 12.58
C GLY A 335 -9.34 -1.87 13.36
N LEU A 336 -10.26 -1.14 13.99
CA LEU A 336 -11.35 -1.68 14.80
C LEU A 336 -12.30 -2.53 13.95
N TYR A 337 -12.66 -2.05 12.76
CA TYR A 337 -13.56 -2.77 11.87
C TYR A 337 -12.96 -4.10 11.40
N LEU A 338 -11.73 -4.08 10.85
CA LEU A 338 -11.07 -5.30 10.37
C LEU A 338 -10.77 -6.26 11.53
N GLY A 339 -10.39 -5.76 12.70
CA GLY A 339 -10.19 -6.60 13.88
C GLY A 339 -11.49 -7.26 14.35
N TYR A 340 -12.63 -6.55 14.30
CA TYR A 340 -13.95 -7.10 14.57
C TYR A 340 -14.35 -8.16 13.55
N VAL A 341 -14.19 -7.88 12.25
CA VAL A 341 -14.47 -8.86 11.18
C VAL A 341 -13.63 -10.11 11.38
N HIS A 342 -12.33 -9.96 11.66
CA HIS A 342 -11.44 -11.09 11.95
C HIS A 342 -11.98 -11.98 13.09
N MET A 343 -12.42 -11.39 14.20
CA MET A 343 -13.04 -12.13 15.31
C MET A 343 -14.38 -12.78 14.91
N LYS A 344 -15.24 -12.05 14.20
CA LYS A 344 -16.57 -12.52 13.78
C LYS A 344 -16.48 -13.76 12.88
N PHE A 345 -15.44 -13.84 12.05
CA PHE A 345 -15.17 -14.98 11.17
C PHE A 345 -14.30 -16.07 11.82
N GLY A 346 -14.22 -16.10 13.15
CA GLY A 346 -13.50 -17.16 13.87
C GLY A 346 -12.00 -17.13 13.62
N TYR A 347 -11.43 -15.93 13.56
CA TYR A 347 -10.02 -15.65 13.28
C TYR A 347 -9.54 -16.10 11.89
N ASP A 348 -10.43 -16.09 10.90
CA ASP A 348 -10.09 -16.22 9.49
C ASP A 348 -9.72 -14.86 8.91
N ILE A 349 -8.52 -14.72 8.34
CA ILE A 349 -8.03 -13.43 7.79
C ILE A 349 -8.47 -13.20 6.33
N ARG A 350 -9.01 -14.21 5.63
CA ARG A 350 -9.43 -14.05 4.21
C ARG A 350 -10.45 -12.91 4.00
N PRO A 351 -11.49 -12.74 4.84
CA PRO A 351 -12.40 -11.61 4.73
C PRO A 351 -11.71 -10.25 4.88
N THR A 352 -10.75 -10.11 5.79
CA THR A 352 -10.07 -8.83 6.00
C THR A 352 -9.07 -8.53 4.89
N VAL A 353 -8.38 -9.55 4.36
CA VAL A 353 -7.57 -9.44 3.13
C VAL A 353 -8.41 -8.96 1.96
N ALA A 354 -9.61 -9.50 1.77
CA ALA A 354 -10.52 -9.07 0.71
C ALA A 354 -10.90 -7.58 0.85
N ILE A 355 -11.31 -7.15 2.04
CA ILE A 355 -11.69 -5.75 2.30
C ILE A 355 -10.49 -4.83 2.07
N HIS A 356 -9.31 -5.18 2.61
CA HIS A 356 -8.09 -4.38 2.48
C HIS A 356 -7.64 -4.29 1.01
N PHE A 357 -7.62 -5.40 0.28
CA PHE A 357 -7.30 -5.40 -1.16
C PHE A 357 -8.21 -4.43 -1.92
N TRP A 358 -9.53 -4.57 -1.75
CA TRP A 358 -10.49 -3.74 -2.48
C TRP A 358 -10.40 -2.27 -2.09
N TYR A 359 -10.11 -1.96 -0.82
CA TYR A 359 -9.85 -0.58 -0.39
C TYR A 359 -8.68 0.04 -1.15
N ASN A 360 -7.50 -0.61 -1.11
CA ASN A 360 -6.29 -0.11 -1.78
C ASN A 360 -6.47 -0.08 -3.31
N PHE A 361 -7.07 -1.11 -3.89
CA PHE A 361 -7.31 -1.21 -5.32
C PHE A 361 -8.27 -0.12 -5.82
N LEU A 362 -9.37 0.14 -5.10
CA LEU A 362 -10.33 1.18 -5.46
C LEU A 362 -9.74 2.59 -5.33
N ILE A 363 -8.89 2.82 -4.33
CA ILE A 363 -8.14 4.08 -4.21
C ILE A 363 -7.22 4.24 -5.41
N GLY A 364 -6.38 3.25 -5.71
CA GLY A 364 -5.49 3.29 -6.87
C GLY A 364 -6.25 3.46 -8.19
N LEU A 365 -7.40 2.79 -8.35
CA LEU A 365 -8.26 2.98 -9.52
C LEU A 365 -8.84 4.41 -9.58
N SER A 366 -9.25 4.98 -8.44
CA SER A 366 -9.75 6.35 -8.37
C SER A 366 -8.68 7.36 -8.77
N GLU A 367 -7.43 7.12 -8.42
CA GLU A 367 -6.27 7.93 -8.81
C GLU A 367 -6.02 7.81 -10.32
N LEU A 368 -6.13 6.61 -10.88
CA LEU A 368 -6.04 6.41 -12.34
C LEU A 368 -7.17 7.11 -13.10
N VAL A 369 -8.39 7.13 -12.54
CA VAL A 369 -9.52 7.86 -13.14
C VAL A 369 -9.30 9.36 -13.05
N ARG A 370 -8.88 9.89 -11.89
CA ARG A 370 -8.52 11.30 -11.71
C ARG A 370 -7.42 11.73 -12.66
N TYR A 371 -6.40 10.89 -12.79
CA TYR A 371 -5.29 11.12 -13.71
C TYR A 371 -5.77 11.25 -15.16
N LYS A 372 -6.71 10.41 -15.59
CA LYS A 372 -7.30 10.47 -16.95
C LYS A 372 -8.27 11.63 -17.15
N SER A 373 -8.85 12.18 -16.08
CA SER A 373 -9.80 13.30 -16.14
C SER A 373 -9.15 14.67 -15.95
N ASP A 374 -7.87 14.73 -15.57
CA ASP A 374 -7.10 15.96 -15.49
C ASP A 374 -7.15 16.70 -16.85
N PRO A 375 -7.62 17.94 -16.96
CA PRO A 375 -7.64 18.67 -18.22
C PRO A 375 -6.24 18.93 -18.80
N ASN A 376 -5.19 18.82 -17.98
CA ASN A 376 -3.80 18.84 -18.44
C ASN A 376 -3.34 17.48 -18.98
N PHE A 377 -4.18 16.43 -18.91
CA PHE A 377 -4.01 15.16 -19.62
C PHE A 377 -4.31 15.37 -21.12
N ASP A 378 -3.59 16.28 -21.77
CA ASP A 378 -3.68 16.35 -23.23
C ASP A 378 -2.94 15.14 -23.82
N LYS A 379 -3.66 14.34 -24.61
CA LYS A 379 -3.13 13.17 -25.35
C LYS A 379 -2.01 13.55 -26.32
N SER A 380 -1.85 14.84 -26.61
CA SER A 380 -0.80 15.40 -27.46
C SER A 380 0.53 15.66 -26.72
N GLN A 381 0.56 15.58 -25.39
CA GLN A 381 1.77 15.81 -24.60
C GLN A 381 2.80 14.72 -24.91
N ARG A 382 3.85 15.12 -25.64
CA ARG A 382 5.02 14.29 -25.92
C ARG A 382 5.73 13.94 -24.62
N GLU A 383 6.36 12.77 -24.61
CA GLU A 383 7.05 12.22 -23.46
C GLU A 383 7.93 13.25 -22.75
N VAL A 384 7.71 13.32 -21.46
CA VAL A 384 8.44 14.11 -20.48
C VAL A 384 9.55 13.16 -19.98
N PHE A 385 10.66 13.09 -20.73
CA PHE A 385 11.85 12.24 -20.50
C PHE A 385 12.91 12.86 -19.57
N TYR A 386 12.67 12.89 -18.26
CA TYR A 386 13.69 13.36 -17.35
C TYR A 386 14.82 12.33 -17.23
N MET A 387 16.00 12.67 -17.71
CA MET A 387 17.21 12.01 -17.22
C MET A 387 17.69 12.74 -15.95
N PRO A 388 18.21 12.02 -14.95
CA PRO A 388 18.80 12.64 -13.78
C PRO A 388 20.29 12.87 -14.03
N PHE A 389 20.81 13.99 -13.52
CA PHE A 389 22.26 14.11 -13.27
C PHE A 389 22.51 14.62 -11.86
N SER A 390 22.91 13.71 -10.98
CA SER A 390 23.70 14.04 -9.81
C SER A 390 25.16 14.21 -10.23
N TYR A 391 25.74 15.37 -9.96
CA TYR A 391 27.17 15.48 -9.70
C TYR A 391 27.37 16.37 -8.46
N THR A 392 27.84 15.73 -7.40
CA THR A 392 28.66 16.36 -6.36
C THR A 392 30.01 16.68 -6.97
N HIS A 393 30.37 17.95 -7.03
CA HIS A 393 31.79 18.31 -7.04
C HIS A 393 32.32 18.12 -5.62
N LYS A 394 33.23 17.15 -5.44
CA LYS A 394 34.23 17.24 -4.38
C LYS A 394 35.31 18.19 -4.91
N PHE A 395 35.60 19.23 -4.13
CA PHE A 395 36.83 20.00 -4.29
C PHE A 395 38.05 19.12 -4.02
#